data_AF-A0A3A3G4Z3-F1
#
_entry.id   AF-A0A3A3G4Z3-F1
#
_cell.length_a   1.000
_cell.length_b   1.000
_cell.length_c   1.000
_cell.angle_alpha   90.00
_cell.angle_beta   90.00
_cell.angle_gamma   90.00
#
_symmetry.space_group_name_H-M   'P 1'
#
loop_
_entity.id
_entity.type
_entity.pdbx_description
1 polymer ?
#
loop_
_entity_poly.entity_id
_entity_poly.type
_entity_poly.pdbx_seq_one_letter_code
_entity_poly.pdbx_strand_id
1 'polypeptide(L)'
;MKFSLSLTRSALGALLCTVALHAPGAFAHGDVTPQAVDTKALTQLGDQWREENPYRSSKEAIRIGGSAYNQNCARCHGIEAISGGIAPDLRKLDRDCVNQKVENKKQACLKEVDQYYVTSVRRGKVRNGAVYMPPFEGTLSQEAMWAMKAYLDTRRETK
;
A
#
# COMPACT_ATOMS: atom_id res chain seq x y z
N MET A 1 -34.09 -42.60 64.57
CA MET A 1 -33.18 -43.08 63.50
C MET A 1 -32.44 -41.87 62.94
N LYS A 2 -31.10 -41.92 62.89
CA LYS A 2 -30.23 -40.83 62.43
C LYS A 2 -30.20 -40.80 60.90
N PHE A 3 -30.59 -39.69 60.27
CA PHE A 3 -30.30 -39.45 58.86
C PHE A 3 -29.22 -38.38 58.75
N SER A 4 -28.02 -38.84 58.42
CA SER A 4 -26.88 -38.03 58.00
C SER A 4 -27.11 -37.62 56.55
N LEU A 5 -27.15 -36.32 56.25
CA LEU A 5 -27.11 -35.82 54.88
C LEU A 5 -25.73 -35.22 54.64
N SER A 6 -24.90 -35.98 53.94
CA SER A 6 -23.57 -35.58 53.50
C SER A 6 -23.66 -34.40 52.53
N LEU A 7 -22.89 -33.36 52.82
CA LEU A 7 -22.70 -32.19 51.99
C LEU A 7 -21.94 -32.58 50.71
N THR A 8 -22.65 -32.90 49.63
CA THR A 8 -22.05 -33.15 48.32
C THR A 8 -21.59 -31.83 47.71
N ARG A 9 -20.30 -31.54 47.89
CA ARG A 9 -19.53 -30.53 47.15
C ARG A 9 -19.46 -30.91 45.66
N SER A 10 -20.54 -30.74 44.90
CA SER A 10 -20.53 -31.02 43.46
C SER A 10 -21.60 -30.22 42.74
N ALA A 11 -21.49 -28.89 42.75
CA ALA A 11 -22.37 -28.04 41.93
C ALA A 11 -21.74 -26.71 41.49
N LEU A 12 -20.41 -26.56 41.54
CA LEU A 12 -19.74 -25.30 41.16
C LEU A 12 -18.68 -25.44 40.06
N GLY A 13 -18.65 -26.57 39.35
CA GLY A 13 -17.61 -26.84 38.34
C GLY A 13 -18.08 -26.81 36.88
N ALA A 14 -19.38 -26.73 36.61
CA ALA A 14 -19.91 -27.02 35.28
C ALA A 14 -20.37 -25.80 34.46
N LEU A 15 -20.36 -24.58 35.03
CA LEU A 15 -20.87 -23.38 34.33
C LEU A 15 -19.80 -22.46 33.71
N LEU A 16 -18.51 -22.81 33.80
CA LEU A 16 -17.41 -21.95 33.33
C LEU A 16 -16.73 -22.40 32.02
N CYS A 17 -17.18 -23.50 31.40
CA CYS A 17 -16.49 -24.09 30.23
C CYS A 17 -17.14 -23.83 28.86
N THR A 18 -18.20 -23.02 28.75
CA THR A 18 -18.92 -22.83 27.47
C THR A 18 -18.56 -21.57 26.69
N VAL A 19 -17.56 -20.77 27.11
CA VAL A 19 -17.13 -19.54 26.39
C VAL A 19 -15.73 -19.70 25.79
N ALA A 20 -15.48 -20.76 25.00
CA ALA A 20 -14.12 -20.99 24.48
C ALA A 20 -14.00 -21.24 22.95
N LEU A 21 -15.09 -21.24 22.16
CA LEU A 21 -15.01 -21.71 20.77
C LEU A 21 -15.67 -20.81 19.72
N HIS A 22 -15.67 -19.50 19.92
CA HIS A 22 -15.93 -18.56 18.83
C HIS A 22 -14.66 -17.78 18.52
N ALA A 23 -13.71 -18.42 17.82
CA ALA A 23 -12.65 -17.71 17.13
C ALA A 23 -13.26 -17.23 15.79
N PRO A 24 -13.64 -15.94 15.63
CA PRO A 24 -13.98 -15.44 14.32
C PRO A 24 -12.75 -15.66 13.41
N GLY A 25 -12.96 -16.23 12.23
CA GLY A 25 -11.89 -16.39 11.26
C GLY A 25 -11.22 -15.05 11.00
N ALA A 26 -9.99 -14.89 11.45
CA ALA A 26 -9.22 -13.69 11.21
C ALA A 26 -8.77 -13.71 9.74
N PHE A 27 -9.47 -12.98 8.89
CA PHE A 27 -9.00 -12.65 7.54
C PHE A 27 -7.87 -11.61 7.66
N ALA A 28 -6.71 -12.05 8.15
CA ALA A 28 -5.55 -11.20 8.39
C ALA A 28 -4.87 -10.75 7.08
N HIS A 29 -5.18 -11.44 5.98
CA HIS A 29 -4.82 -11.04 4.63
C HIS A 29 -6.09 -10.47 3.94
N GLY A 30 -6.14 -9.15 3.75
CA GLY A 30 -7.20 -8.51 2.98
C GLY A 30 -7.25 -9.00 1.53
N ASP A 31 -8.25 -8.54 0.78
CA ASP A 31 -8.34 -8.83 -0.65
C ASP A 31 -7.07 -8.37 -1.38
N VAL A 32 -6.57 -9.23 -2.27
CA VAL A 32 -5.38 -8.97 -3.09
C VAL A 32 -5.72 -8.37 -4.45
N THR A 33 -7.00 -8.14 -4.74
CA THR A 33 -7.43 -7.33 -5.88
C THR A 33 -7.06 -5.85 -5.64
N PRO A 34 -6.71 -5.08 -6.69
CA PRO A 34 -6.49 -3.64 -6.55
C PRO A 34 -7.69 -2.94 -5.90
N GLN A 35 -7.41 -2.12 -4.89
CA GLN A 35 -8.40 -1.41 -4.10
C GLN A 35 -8.47 0.06 -4.52
N ALA A 36 -9.67 0.54 -4.81
CA ALA A 36 -9.90 1.96 -5.10
C ALA A 36 -9.47 2.83 -3.90
N VAL A 37 -9.03 4.05 -4.19
CA VAL A 37 -8.50 4.99 -3.19
C VAL A 37 -9.41 6.22 -3.16
N ASP A 38 -9.83 6.64 -1.97
CA ASP A 38 -10.55 7.91 -1.81
C ASP A 38 -9.58 9.09 -1.95
N THR A 39 -9.74 9.83 -3.04
CA THR A 39 -8.92 10.99 -3.41
C THR A 39 -9.69 12.31 -3.35
N LYS A 40 -10.90 12.33 -2.78
CA LYS A 40 -11.77 13.52 -2.76
C LYS A 40 -11.14 14.74 -2.08
N ALA A 41 -10.23 14.52 -1.13
CA ALA A 41 -9.50 15.57 -0.44
C ALA A 41 -8.35 16.19 -1.26
N LEU A 42 -8.05 15.67 -2.45
CA LEU A 42 -7.00 16.15 -3.34
C LEU A 42 -7.56 17.05 -4.44
N THR A 43 -6.73 17.96 -4.96
CA THR A 43 -7.06 18.76 -6.16
C THR A 43 -7.28 17.84 -7.35
N GLN A 44 -8.51 17.72 -7.84
CA GLN A 44 -8.85 16.82 -8.95
C GLN A 44 -8.15 17.25 -10.26
N LEU A 45 -7.65 16.28 -11.02
CA LEU A 45 -6.77 16.53 -12.17
C LEU A 45 -7.48 16.40 -13.51
N GLY A 46 -8.66 15.78 -13.53
CA GLY A 46 -9.46 15.50 -14.72
C GLY A 46 -8.92 14.32 -15.53
N ASP A 47 -9.50 14.13 -16.71
CA ASP A 47 -9.25 12.93 -17.54
C ASP A 47 -7.89 12.95 -18.24
N GLN A 48 -7.34 14.14 -18.48
CA GLN A 48 -6.04 14.27 -19.13
C GLN A 48 -4.92 13.91 -18.15
N TRP A 49 -4.10 12.95 -18.55
CA TRP A 49 -2.97 12.52 -17.75
C TRP A 49 -1.89 13.60 -17.71
N ARG A 50 -1.48 13.94 -16.50
CA ARG A 50 -0.32 14.78 -16.22
C ARG A 50 0.95 14.00 -16.52
N GLU A 51 1.97 14.71 -16.96
CA GLU A 51 3.29 14.12 -17.22
C GLU A 51 4.19 14.14 -15.98
N GLU A 52 3.88 15.02 -15.03
CA GLU A 52 4.64 15.26 -13.81
C GLU A 52 3.69 15.26 -12.62
N ASN A 53 4.20 14.86 -11.45
CA ASN A 53 3.38 14.77 -10.25
C ASN A 53 3.00 16.19 -9.73
N PRO A 54 1.73 16.59 -9.77
CA PRO A 54 1.29 17.91 -9.31
C PRO A 54 1.18 18.00 -7.77
N TYR A 55 1.31 16.88 -7.06
CA TYR A 55 1.14 16.81 -5.61
C TYR A 55 2.44 16.72 -4.83
N ARG A 56 3.58 17.01 -5.45
CA ARG A 56 4.86 17.05 -4.75
C ARG A 56 4.74 17.99 -3.54
N SER A 57 5.25 17.54 -2.40
CA SER A 57 5.20 18.25 -1.11
C SER A 57 3.81 18.46 -0.49
N SER A 58 2.72 17.99 -1.11
CA SER A 58 1.40 18.02 -0.48
C SER A 58 1.32 16.99 0.65
N LYS A 59 1.21 17.46 1.90
CA LYS A 59 1.10 16.59 3.09
C LYS A 59 -0.09 15.64 2.99
N GLU A 60 -1.20 16.12 2.45
CA GLU A 60 -2.42 15.33 2.31
C GLU A 60 -2.26 14.25 1.24
N ALA A 61 -1.64 14.57 0.11
CA ALA A 61 -1.34 13.58 -0.92
C ALA A 61 -0.32 12.53 -0.44
N ILE A 62 0.69 12.94 0.33
CA ILE A 62 1.65 12.01 0.93
C ILE A 62 0.94 11.05 1.90
N ARG A 63 0.02 11.57 2.73
CA ARG A 63 -0.76 10.76 3.69
C ARG A 63 -1.67 9.75 2.98
N ILE A 64 -2.47 10.22 2.02
CA ILE A 64 -3.35 9.36 1.20
C ILE A 64 -2.52 8.36 0.41
N GLY A 65 -1.45 8.82 -0.23
CA GLY A 65 -0.53 8.02 -1.02
C GLY A 65 0.16 6.92 -0.21
N GLY A 66 0.55 7.19 1.03
CA GLY A 66 1.13 6.18 1.92
C GLY A 66 0.14 5.06 2.25
N SER A 67 -1.13 5.41 2.52
CA SER A 67 -2.18 4.42 2.75
C SER A 67 -2.48 3.61 1.47
N ALA A 68 -2.63 4.29 0.34
CA ALA A 68 -2.84 3.67 -0.97
C ALA A 68 -1.70 2.71 -1.35
N TYR A 69 -0.45 3.12 -1.13
CA TYR A 69 0.74 2.32 -1.37
C TYR A 69 0.74 1.05 -0.52
N ASN A 70 0.45 1.17 0.77
CA ASN A 70 0.42 0.02 1.68
C ASN A 70 -0.64 -1.00 1.28
N GLN A 71 -1.78 -0.55 0.77
CA GLN A 71 -2.86 -1.41 0.32
C GLN A 71 -2.57 -2.08 -1.03
N ASN A 72 -1.99 -1.35 -1.99
CA ASN A 72 -1.92 -1.80 -3.39
C ASN A 72 -0.53 -2.25 -3.85
N CYS A 73 0.55 -1.80 -3.21
CA CYS A 73 1.92 -1.94 -3.75
C CYS A 73 2.86 -2.69 -2.79
N ALA A 74 2.70 -2.50 -1.48
CA ALA A 74 3.65 -2.97 -0.47
C ALA A 74 3.82 -4.50 -0.43
N ARG A 75 2.84 -5.27 -0.90
CA ARG A 75 2.94 -6.74 -0.99
C ARG A 75 4.13 -7.18 -1.86
N CYS A 76 4.42 -6.46 -2.94
CA CYS A 76 5.49 -6.81 -3.89
C CYS A 76 6.72 -5.91 -3.74
N HIS A 77 6.50 -4.61 -3.49
CA HIS A 77 7.56 -3.62 -3.38
C HIS A 77 8.01 -3.36 -1.94
N GLY A 78 7.39 -4.03 -0.97
CA GLY A 78 7.74 -3.97 0.45
C GLY A 78 7.05 -2.85 1.23
N ILE A 79 6.96 -3.02 2.56
CA ILE A 79 6.44 -1.99 3.45
C ILE A 79 7.42 -0.81 3.46
N GLU A 80 6.90 0.41 3.47
CA GLU A 80 7.70 1.63 3.30
C GLU A 80 8.54 1.70 2.01
N ALA A 81 8.17 0.90 1.00
CA ALA A 81 8.93 0.71 -0.23
C ALA A 81 10.27 -0.02 -0.10
N ILE A 82 10.54 -0.64 1.04
CA ILE A 82 11.73 -1.47 1.27
C ILE A 82 11.44 -2.89 0.78
N SER A 83 11.87 -3.20 -0.44
CA SER A 83 11.58 -4.51 -1.04
C SER A 83 12.32 -5.66 -0.36
N GLY A 84 11.61 -6.78 -0.16
CA GLY A 84 12.17 -8.07 0.24
C GLY A 84 12.70 -8.94 -0.92
N GLY A 85 12.79 -8.40 -2.14
CA GLY A 85 13.36 -9.08 -3.31
C GLY A 85 12.34 -9.64 -4.30
N ILE A 86 11.03 -9.49 -4.06
CA ILE A 86 9.97 -9.91 -5.00
C ILE A 86 9.92 -8.98 -6.22
N ALA A 87 9.89 -7.66 -5.98
CA ALA A 87 9.91 -6.62 -7.00
C ALA A 87 10.99 -5.56 -6.65
N PRO A 88 11.31 -4.60 -7.54
CA PRO A 88 12.31 -3.57 -7.24
C PRO A 88 11.99 -2.74 -5.99
N ASP A 89 13.02 -2.37 -5.23
CA ASP A 89 12.94 -1.38 -4.15
C ASP A 89 12.66 0.01 -4.74
N LEU A 90 11.49 0.57 -4.42
CA LEU A 90 11.03 1.82 -5.05
C LEU A 90 11.66 3.07 -4.42
N ARG A 91 12.39 2.94 -3.30
CA ARG A 91 13.22 4.03 -2.76
C ARG A 91 14.35 4.40 -3.70
N LYS A 92 14.71 3.49 -4.61
CA LYS A 92 15.77 3.63 -5.62
C LYS A 92 15.26 4.13 -6.97
N LEU A 93 13.95 4.35 -7.13
CA LEU A 93 13.30 4.63 -8.42
C LEU A 93 13.91 5.82 -9.18
N ASP A 94 14.28 6.88 -8.48
CA ASP A 94 14.87 8.11 -9.05
C ASP A 94 16.22 8.45 -8.42
N ARG A 95 16.93 7.46 -7.86
CA ARG A 95 18.21 7.64 -7.18
C ARG A 95 19.23 8.38 -8.05
N ASP A 96 19.31 8.00 -9.32
CA ASP A 96 20.28 8.58 -10.25
C ASP A 96 19.90 10.03 -10.62
N CYS A 97 18.60 10.38 -10.57
CA CYS A 97 18.13 11.75 -10.77
C CYS A 97 18.43 12.64 -9.57
N VAL A 98 18.21 12.18 -8.33
CA VAL A 98 18.41 13.05 -7.15
C VAL A 98 19.87 13.36 -6.87
N ASN A 99 20.79 12.52 -7.35
CA ASN A 99 22.23 12.75 -7.28
C ASN A 99 22.78 13.66 -8.40
N GLN A 100 21.94 14.05 -9.36
CA GLN A 100 22.32 14.97 -10.43
C GLN A 100 22.58 16.38 -9.87
N LYS A 101 23.76 16.93 -10.13
CA LYS A 101 24.20 18.24 -9.63
C LYS A 101 23.71 19.42 -10.48
N VAL A 102 23.38 19.17 -11.75
CA VAL A 102 22.90 20.22 -12.65
C VAL A 102 21.38 20.26 -12.59
N GLU A 103 20.82 21.34 -12.05
CA GLU A 103 19.39 21.43 -11.70
C GLU A 103 18.45 21.18 -12.88
N ASN A 104 18.72 21.76 -14.04
CA ASN A 104 17.88 21.52 -15.23
C ASN A 104 17.91 20.05 -15.68
N LYS A 105 19.06 19.38 -15.59
CA LYS A 105 19.19 17.94 -15.90
C LYS A 105 18.48 17.09 -14.85
N LYS A 106 18.52 17.52 -13.58
CA LYS A 106 17.80 16.85 -12.48
C LYS A 106 16.30 16.90 -12.70
N GLN A 107 15.75 18.08 -13.01
CA GLN A 107 14.31 18.24 -13.27
C GLN A 107 13.87 17.45 -14.50
N ALA A 108 14.65 17.47 -15.59
CA ALA A 108 14.37 16.65 -16.77
C ALA A 108 14.35 15.14 -16.44
N CYS A 109 15.34 14.65 -15.67
CA CYS A 109 15.39 13.26 -15.23
C CYS A 109 14.19 12.89 -14.35
N LEU A 110 13.80 13.75 -13.40
CA LEU A 110 12.64 13.50 -12.54
C LEU A 110 11.34 13.44 -13.34
N LYS A 111 11.19 14.28 -14.36
CA LYS A 111 10.05 14.23 -15.29
C LYS A 111 10.00 12.89 -16.04
N GLU A 112 11.12 12.41 -16.57
CA GLU A 112 11.19 11.11 -17.23
C GLU A 112 10.81 9.97 -16.27
N VAL A 113 11.26 10.03 -15.01
CA VAL A 113 10.89 9.03 -14.00
C VAL A 113 9.42 9.11 -13.63
N ASP A 114 8.80 10.30 -13.56
CA ASP A 114 7.36 10.44 -13.33
C ASP A 114 6.55 9.77 -14.45
N GLN A 115 6.92 10.01 -15.71
CA GLN A 115 6.30 9.37 -16.86
C GLN A 115 6.49 7.84 -16.83
N TYR A 116 7.69 7.36 -16.50
CA TYR A 116 7.96 5.94 -16.33
C TYR A 116 7.11 5.34 -15.20
N TYR A 117 7.03 6.00 -14.05
CA TYR A 117 6.26 5.57 -12.89
C TYR A 117 4.78 5.42 -13.26
N VAL A 118 4.16 6.49 -13.75
CA VAL A 118 2.70 6.49 -13.99
C VAL A 118 2.34 5.51 -15.10
N THR A 119 3.14 5.43 -16.16
CA THR A 119 2.93 4.45 -17.24
C THR A 119 3.07 3.02 -16.73
N SER A 120 4.05 2.77 -15.85
CA SER A 120 4.25 1.46 -15.25
C SER A 120 3.04 1.08 -14.40
N VAL A 121 2.60 1.92 -13.48
CA VAL A 121 1.45 1.62 -12.61
C VAL A 121 0.18 1.40 -13.43
N ARG A 122 -0.07 2.26 -14.42
CA ARG A 122 -1.24 2.15 -15.30
C ARG A 122 -1.28 0.82 -16.05
N ARG A 123 -0.20 0.47 -16.72
CA ARG A 123 -0.16 -0.64 -17.69
C ARG A 123 0.39 -1.95 -17.14
N GLY A 124 0.93 -1.93 -15.92
CA GLY A 124 1.59 -3.07 -15.34
C GLY A 124 2.91 -3.42 -16.04
N LYS A 125 3.40 -4.64 -15.79
CA LYS A 125 4.58 -5.23 -16.40
C LYS A 125 4.28 -6.69 -16.74
N VAL A 126 4.24 -7.00 -18.03
CA VAL A 126 4.04 -8.37 -18.55
C VAL A 126 5.24 -8.74 -19.39
N ARG A 127 5.77 -9.96 -19.21
CA ARG A 127 6.86 -10.51 -20.05
C ARG A 127 6.57 -11.96 -20.33
N ASN A 128 6.67 -12.37 -21.60
CA ASN A 128 6.42 -13.76 -22.03
C ASN A 128 5.07 -14.32 -21.53
N GLY A 129 4.02 -13.48 -21.49
CA GLY A 129 2.70 -13.84 -20.98
C GLY A 129 2.57 -13.85 -19.45
N ALA A 130 3.66 -13.77 -18.69
CA ALA A 130 3.62 -13.70 -17.23
C ALA A 130 3.44 -12.26 -16.74
N VAL A 131 2.51 -12.04 -15.80
CA VAL A 131 2.24 -10.74 -15.17
C VAL A 131 3.15 -10.59 -13.95
N TYR A 132 4.10 -9.65 -14.02
CA TYR A 132 5.01 -9.31 -12.92
C TYR A 132 4.51 -8.15 -12.08
N MET A 133 3.73 -7.27 -12.69
CA MET A 133 3.02 -6.19 -12.01
C MET A 133 1.67 -6.03 -12.70
N PRO A 134 0.53 -6.15 -12.00
CA PRO A 134 -0.77 -5.98 -12.63
C PRO A 134 -0.96 -4.53 -13.11
N PRO A 135 -1.79 -4.29 -14.13
CA PRO A 135 -2.24 -2.95 -14.47
C PRO A 135 -3.21 -2.43 -13.40
N PHE A 136 -3.16 -1.13 -13.14
CA PHE A 136 -4.03 -0.46 -12.17
C PHE A 136 -4.93 0.61 -12.78
N GLU A 137 -4.77 0.90 -14.08
CA GLU A 137 -5.68 1.80 -14.79
C GLU A 137 -7.10 1.22 -14.82
N GLY A 138 -8.10 2.08 -14.60
CA GLY A 138 -9.50 1.67 -14.44
C GLY A 138 -9.91 1.38 -12.99
N THR A 139 -8.96 1.03 -12.12
CA THR A 139 -9.23 0.86 -10.67
C THR A 139 -8.72 2.03 -9.84
N LEU A 140 -7.49 2.49 -10.12
CA LEU A 140 -6.89 3.64 -9.45
C LEU A 140 -7.06 4.88 -10.32
N SER A 141 -7.53 5.97 -9.72
CA SER A 141 -7.57 7.26 -10.38
C SER A 141 -6.15 7.82 -10.57
N GLN A 142 -6.01 8.79 -11.47
CA GLN A 142 -4.76 9.49 -11.65
C GLN A 142 -4.28 10.13 -10.33
N GLU A 143 -5.20 10.68 -9.55
CA GLU A 143 -4.90 11.30 -8.27
C GLU A 143 -4.31 10.30 -7.28
N ALA A 144 -4.83 9.06 -7.26
CA ALA A 144 -4.33 8.01 -6.40
C ALA A 144 -2.90 7.62 -6.78
N MET A 145 -2.63 7.48 -8.09
CA MET A 145 -1.29 7.17 -8.58
C MET A 145 -0.29 8.28 -8.25
N TRP A 146 -0.66 9.55 -8.45
CA TRP A 146 0.21 10.67 -8.13
C TRP A 146 0.42 10.87 -6.62
N ALA A 147 -0.60 10.61 -5.80
CA ALA A 147 -0.47 10.60 -4.35
C ALA A 147 0.54 9.53 -3.90
N MET A 148 0.46 8.31 -4.45
CA MET A 148 1.45 7.25 -4.19
C MET A 148 2.85 7.67 -4.63
N LYS A 149 3.02 8.34 -5.77
CA LYS A 149 4.33 8.89 -6.17
C LYS A 149 4.83 9.95 -5.19
N ALA A 150 3.96 10.83 -4.70
CA ALA A 150 4.31 11.85 -3.72
C ALA A 150 4.79 11.21 -2.41
N TYR A 151 4.17 10.10 -2.00
CA TYR A 151 4.65 9.30 -0.88
C TYR A 151 6.03 8.65 -1.17
N LEU A 152 6.21 8.04 -2.34
CA LEU A 152 7.50 7.43 -2.71
C LEU A 152 8.64 8.47 -2.73
N ASP A 153 8.35 9.70 -3.15
CA ASP A 153 9.30 10.81 -3.12
C ASP A 153 9.85 11.10 -1.71
N THR A 154 9.08 10.83 -0.64
CA THR A 154 9.52 10.98 0.75
C THR A 154 10.27 9.77 1.28
N ARG A 155 10.31 8.66 0.53
CA ARG A 155 10.95 7.39 0.92
C ARG A 155 12.27 7.14 0.21
N ARG A 156 12.74 8.08 -0.61
CA ARG A 156 13.98 7.95 -1.38
C ARG A 156 15.15 7.53 -0.51
N GLU A 157 15.95 6.63 -1.07
CA GLU A 157 17.24 6.31 -0.50
C GLU A 157 18.25 7.39 -0.91
N THR A 158 18.90 8.00 0.07
CA THR A 158 19.83 9.12 -0.14
C THR A 158 21.29 8.74 0.11
N LYS A 159 21.60 7.44 0.15
CA LYS A 159 22.93 6.91 0.46
C LYS A 159 23.29 5.80 -0.52
#